data_AF-A0A3N5SC13-F1
#
_entry.id   AF-A0A3N5SC13-F1
#
_cell.length_a   1.000
_cell.length_b   1.000
_cell.length_c   1.000
_cell.angle_alpha   90.00
_cell.angle_beta   90.00
_cell.angle_gamma   90.00
#
_symmetry.space_group_name_H-M   'P 1'
#
loop_
_entity.id
_entity.type
_entity.pdbx_description
1 polymer ?
#
loop_
_entity_poly.entity_id
_entity_poly.type
_entity_poly.pdbx_seq_one_letter_code
_entity_poly.pdbx_strand_id
1 'polypeptide(L)'
;MNSTYIQSTWSTADLFPAHDSQEMESAFAEVEQRTAVFEKHRPSLTPQISKEDFLKIIKEIEAVTRIMQKIGAFAELRFATNTQDQSALNFIARFDQFRADITNRTLFFSLWWKDLEQEAADRL
;
A
#
# COMPACT_ATOMS: atom_id res chain seq x y z
N MET A 1 -14.08 14.29 44.89
CA MET A 1 -12.90 13.49 44.53
C MET A 1 -12.60 13.80 43.07
N ASN A 2 -11.44 14.36 42.76
CA ASN A 2 -11.04 14.61 41.36
C ASN A 2 -10.35 13.35 40.85
N SER A 3 -10.95 12.67 39.89
CA SER A 3 -10.31 11.55 39.20
C SER A 3 -9.24 12.11 38.26
N THR A 4 -7.97 11.88 38.60
CA THR A 4 -6.85 12.21 37.70
C THR A 4 -6.89 11.24 36.51
N TYR A 5 -7.05 11.78 35.31
CA TYR A 5 -6.96 10.99 34.08
C TYR A 5 -5.51 10.51 33.88
N ILE A 6 -5.32 9.21 33.70
CA ILE A 6 -4.03 8.62 33.35
C ILE A 6 -3.89 8.69 31.83
N GLN A 7 -2.93 9.47 31.35
CA GLN A 7 -2.60 9.51 29.93
C GLN A 7 -2.07 8.15 29.48
N SER A 8 -2.62 7.64 28.38
CA SER A 8 -2.14 6.44 27.68
C SER A 8 -1.68 6.81 26.28
N THR A 9 -0.76 6.03 25.72
CA THR A 9 -0.44 6.11 24.29
C THR A 9 -1.61 5.60 23.45
N TRP A 10 -1.72 6.05 22.20
CA TRP A 10 -2.63 5.37 21.27
C TRP A 10 -2.17 3.93 21.06
N SER A 11 -3.12 3.05 20.71
CA SER A 11 -2.81 1.68 20.31
C SER A 11 -2.74 1.61 18.79
N THR A 12 -1.67 0.99 18.27
CA THR A 12 -1.54 0.65 16.83
C THR A 12 -1.79 -0.84 16.56
N ALA A 13 -2.22 -1.60 17.58
CA ALA A 13 -2.37 -3.05 17.50
C ALA A 13 -3.41 -3.52 16.46
N ASP A 14 -4.43 -2.70 16.17
CA ASP A 14 -5.41 -2.97 15.12
C ASP A 14 -4.80 -2.92 13.71
N LEU A 15 -3.65 -2.24 13.57
CA LEU A 15 -2.87 -2.23 12.35
C LEU A 15 -1.86 -3.37 12.37
N PHE A 16 -0.87 -3.29 13.27
CA PHE A 16 0.16 -4.31 13.44
C PHE A 16 0.59 -4.37 14.91
N PRO A 17 0.99 -5.55 15.41
CA PRO A 17 1.49 -5.68 16.79
C PRO A 17 2.77 -4.87 17.04
N ALA A 18 3.69 -4.88 16.07
CA ALA A 18 4.96 -4.15 16.12
C ALA A 18 5.55 -3.98 14.71
N HIS A 19 6.52 -3.07 14.57
CA HIS A 19 7.20 -2.79 13.30
C HIS A 19 8.14 -3.92 12.84
N ASP A 20 8.54 -4.80 13.75
CA ASP A 20 9.38 -5.99 13.59
C ASP A 20 8.60 -7.29 13.81
N SER A 21 7.26 -7.20 13.85
CA SER A 21 6.39 -8.37 14.01
C SER A 21 6.38 -9.25 12.75
N GLN A 22 6.09 -10.54 12.93
CA GLN A 22 5.93 -11.47 11.82
C GLN A 22 4.81 -11.03 10.87
N GLU A 23 3.74 -10.45 11.40
CA GLU A 23 2.61 -9.90 10.63
C GLU A 23 3.04 -8.74 9.73
N MET A 24 3.94 -7.87 10.22
CA MET A 24 4.50 -6.79 9.41
C MET A 24 5.32 -7.34 8.25
N GLU A 25 6.24 -8.27 8.52
CA GLU A 25 7.05 -8.90 7.48
C GLU A 25 6.20 -9.67 6.46
N SER A 26 5.15 -10.36 6.93
CA SER A 26 4.19 -11.03 6.05
C SER A 26 3.43 -10.03 5.16
N ALA A 27 3.11 -8.83 5.65
CA ALA A 27 2.47 -7.80 4.84
C ALA A 27 3.39 -7.25 3.74
N PHE A 28 4.69 -7.04 4.02
CA PHE A 28 5.68 -6.70 2.99
C PHE A 28 5.78 -7.80 1.92
N ALA A 29 5.89 -9.06 2.34
CA ALA A 29 5.95 -10.20 1.43
C ALA A 29 4.68 -10.35 0.58
N GLU A 30 3.50 -10.10 1.16
CA GLU A 30 2.24 -10.13 0.43
C GLU A 30 2.15 -9.03 -0.63
N VAL A 31 2.60 -7.81 -0.33
CA VAL A 31 2.68 -6.71 -1.31
C VAL A 31 3.61 -7.09 -2.47
N GLU A 32 4.78 -7.65 -2.18
CA GLU A 32 5.72 -8.13 -3.20
C GLU A 32 5.09 -9.17 -4.13
N GLN A 33 4.49 -10.21 -3.55
CA GLN A 33 3.86 -11.28 -4.30
C GLN A 33 2.72 -10.76 -5.18
N ARG A 34 1.85 -9.91 -4.62
CA ARG A 34 0.72 -9.33 -5.36
C ARG A 34 1.19 -8.39 -6.47
N THR A 35 2.24 -7.61 -6.23
CA THR A 35 2.84 -6.75 -7.26
C THR A 35 3.39 -7.59 -8.41
N ALA A 36 4.08 -8.70 -8.11
CA ALA A 36 4.59 -9.62 -9.12
C ALA A 36 3.48 -10.32 -9.93
N VAL A 37 2.30 -10.52 -9.34
CA VAL A 37 1.11 -10.99 -10.07
C VAL A 37 0.56 -9.87 -10.96
N PHE A 38 0.41 -8.67 -10.41
CA PHE A 38 -0.12 -7.50 -11.12
C PHE A 38 0.70 -7.15 -12.37
N GLU A 39 2.03 -7.21 -12.27
CA GLU A 39 2.96 -6.96 -13.39
C GLU A 39 2.69 -7.86 -14.61
N LYS A 40 2.13 -9.06 -14.40
CA LYS A 40 1.82 -10.01 -15.49
C LYS A 40 0.64 -9.55 -16.35
N HIS A 41 -0.17 -8.60 -15.90
CA HIS A 41 -1.26 -8.03 -16.69
C HIS A 41 -0.77 -7.00 -17.70
N ARG A 42 0.49 -6.57 -17.67
CA ARG A 42 1.01 -5.57 -18.61
C ARG A 42 0.70 -5.86 -20.09
N PRO A 43 0.80 -7.11 -20.60
CA PRO A 43 0.47 -7.41 -21.99
C PRO A 43 -1.05 -7.43 -22.30
N SER A 44 -1.91 -7.55 -21.29
CA SER A 44 -3.38 -7.58 -21.49
C SER A 44 -4.00 -6.18 -21.54
N LEU A 45 -3.25 -5.15 -21.13
CA LEU A 45 -3.65 -3.74 -21.16
C LEU A 45 -3.69 -3.22 -22.60
N THR A 46 -4.81 -3.46 -23.29
CA THR A 46 -5.09 -2.99 -24.65
C THR A 46 -6.41 -2.22 -24.69
N PRO A 47 -6.65 -1.36 -25.68
CA PRO A 47 -7.93 -0.64 -25.78
C PRO A 47 -9.16 -1.57 -25.92
N GLN A 48 -8.95 -2.83 -26.30
CA GLN A 48 -9.99 -3.84 -26.47
C GLN A 48 -10.19 -4.74 -25.24
N ILE A 49 -9.48 -4.51 -24.12
CA ILE A 49 -9.63 -5.29 -22.89
C ILE A 49 -11.11 -5.35 -22.44
N SER A 50 -11.58 -6.50 -21.96
CA SER A 50 -12.96 -6.62 -21.47
C SER A 50 -13.15 -5.83 -20.17
N LYS A 51 -14.37 -5.35 -19.90
CA LYS A 51 -14.67 -4.68 -18.61
C LYS A 51 -14.39 -5.62 -17.42
N GLU A 52 -14.66 -6.91 -17.59
CA GLU A 52 -14.47 -7.91 -16.56
C GLU A 52 -12.98 -8.07 -16.21
N ASP A 53 -12.12 -8.18 -17.21
CA ASP A 53 -10.67 -8.32 -16.99
C ASP A 53 -10.06 -7.02 -16.46
N PHE A 54 -10.53 -5.87 -16.95
CA PHE A 54 -10.13 -4.58 -16.38
C PHE A 54 -10.51 -4.46 -14.89
N LEU A 55 -11.73 -4.86 -14.52
CA LEU A 55 -12.16 -4.86 -13.11
C LEU A 55 -11.35 -5.84 -12.25
N LYS A 56 -10.93 -7.00 -12.79
CA LYS A 56 -10.02 -7.91 -12.08
C LYS A 56 -8.67 -7.23 -11.79
N ILE A 57 -8.10 -6.56 -12.79
CA ILE A 57 -6.83 -5.82 -12.66
C ILE A 57 -6.93 -4.69 -11.62
N ILE A 58 -8.03 -3.92 -11.62
CA ILE A 58 -8.29 -2.89 -10.60
C ILE A 58 -8.27 -3.50 -9.20
N LYS A 59 -9.00 -4.59 -8.97
CA LYS A 59 -9.07 -5.24 -7.66
C LYS A 59 -7.70 -5.73 -7.17
N GLU A 60 -6.84 -6.16 -8.07
CA GLU A 60 -5.47 -6.57 -7.72
C GLU A 60 -4.62 -5.39 -7.23
N ILE A 61 -4.61 -4.26 -7.95
CA ILE A 61 -3.85 -3.08 -7.51
C ILE A 61 -4.46 -2.41 -6.28
N GLU A 62 -5.78 -2.49 -6.09
CA GLU A 62 -6.46 -2.05 -4.87
C GLU A 62 -5.99 -2.88 -3.65
N ALA A 63 -5.82 -4.19 -3.80
CA ALA A 63 -5.33 -5.04 -2.72
C ALA A 63 -3.90 -4.67 -2.30
N VAL A 64 -3.02 -4.44 -3.27
CA VAL A 64 -1.65 -3.92 -3.02
C VAL A 64 -1.72 -2.59 -2.27
N THR A 65 -2.51 -1.65 -2.80
CA THR A 65 -2.65 -0.30 -2.25
C THR A 65 -3.17 -0.34 -0.81
N ARG A 66 -4.16 -1.20 -0.51
CA ARG A 66 -4.73 -1.33 0.84
C ARG A 66 -3.69 -1.76 1.87
N ILE A 67 -2.86 -2.74 1.55
CA ILE A 67 -1.82 -3.22 2.46
C ILE A 67 -0.75 -2.13 2.65
N MET A 68 -0.31 -1.50 1.56
CA MET A 68 0.64 -0.38 1.60
C MET A 68 0.14 0.78 2.48
N GLN A 69 -1.14 1.16 2.35
CA GLN A 69 -1.74 2.21 3.19
C GLN A 69 -1.79 1.78 4.66
N LYS A 70 -2.05 0.51 4.95
CA LYS A 70 -2.07 -0.02 6.32
C LYS A 70 -0.67 0.05 6.97
N ILE A 71 0.37 -0.33 6.24
CA ILE A 71 1.77 -0.25 6.69
C ILE A 71 2.16 1.22 6.91
N GLY A 72 1.85 2.10 5.95
CA GLY A 72 2.13 3.53 6.05
C GLY A 72 1.42 4.21 7.22
N ALA A 73 0.12 3.91 7.42
CA ALA A 73 -0.63 4.42 8.56
C ALA A 73 -0.01 3.98 9.90
N PHE A 74 0.44 2.72 9.99
CA PHE A 74 1.17 2.25 11.15
C PHE A 74 2.50 3.01 11.34
N ALA A 75 3.27 3.23 10.27
CA ALA A 75 4.54 3.95 10.33
C ALA A 75 4.37 5.38 10.88
N GLU A 76 3.43 6.13 10.32
CA GLU A 76 3.12 7.51 10.71
C GLU A 76 2.58 7.60 12.14
N LEU A 77 1.64 6.72 12.50
CA LEU A 77 1.13 6.64 13.87
C LEU A 77 2.22 6.16 14.84
N ARG A 78 3.19 5.36 14.44
CA ARG A 78 4.30 5.04 15.34
C ARG A 78 5.15 6.29 15.54
N PHE A 79 5.57 6.92 14.46
CA PHE A 79 6.45 8.10 14.49
C PHE A 79 5.86 9.25 15.31
N ALA A 80 4.57 9.51 15.17
CA ALA A 80 3.91 10.59 15.89
C ALA A 80 3.84 10.38 17.42
N THR A 81 4.12 9.17 17.95
CA THR A 81 4.21 8.93 19.42
C THR A 81 5.46 9.55 20.01
N ASN A 82 6.54 9.54 19.23
CA ASN A 82 7.84 10.04 19.59
C ASN A 82 8.62 10.30 18.31
N THR A 83 8.59 11.54 17.83
CA THR A 83 9.22 11.93 16.57
C THR A 83 10.76 11.92 16.63
N GLN A 84 11.33 11.69 17.81
CA GLN A 84 12.77 11.52 18.00
C GLN A 84 13.18 10.04 18.08
N ASP A 85 12.23 9.11 17.93
CA ASP A 85 12.53 7.69 18.01
C ASP A 85 13.23 7.20 16.74
N GLN A 86 14.50 6.82 16.89
CA GLN A 86 15.32 6.36 15.78
C GLN A 86 14.80 5.07 15.13
N SER A 87 14.15 4.17 15.90
CA SER A 87 13.53 2.95 15.33
C SER A 87 12.34 3.33 14.43
N ALA A 88 11.55 4.33 14.83
CA ALA A 88 10.46 4.85 13.99
C ALA A 88 10.97 5.45 12.67
N LEU A 89 12.00 6.28 12.76
CA LEU A 89 12.63 6.92 11.60
C LEU A 89 13.24 5.89 10.64
N ASN A 90 13.93 4.88 11.17
CA ASN A 90 14.49 3.79 10.37
C ASN A 90 13.39 2.98 9.67
N PHE A 91 12.27 2.74 10.36
CA PHE A 91 11.12 2.04 9.77
C PHE A 91 10.45 2.84 8.65
N ILE A 92 10.25 4.16 8.84
CA ILE A 92 9.74 5.04 7.77
C ILE A 92 10.67 4.99 6.55
N ALA A 93 11.98 5.14 6.75
CA ALA A 93 12.94 5.09 5.64
C ALA A 93 12.88 3.76 4.87
N ARG A 94 12.77 2.62 5.58
CA ARG A 94 12.58 1.29 4.97
C ARG A 94 11.28 1.24 4.18
N PHE A 95 10.18 1.70 4.76
CA PHE A 95 8.86 1.70 4.11
C PHE A 95 8.83 2.60 2.87
N ASP A 96 9.45 3.78 2.92
CA ASP A 96 9.52 4.70 1.78
C ASP A 96 10.31 4.10 0.62
N GLN A 97 11.45 3.45 0.90
CA GLN A 97 12.21 2.75 -0.12
C GLN A 97 11.40 1.61 -0.76
N PHE A 98 10.70 0.83 0.06
CA PHE A 98 9.82 -0.23 -0.42
C PHE A 98 8.68 0.34 -1.27
N ARG A 99 8.02 1.40 -0.79
CA ARG A 99 6.93 2.09 -1.49
C ARG A 99 7.39 2.65 -2.83
N ALA A 100 8.59 3.21 -2.91
CA ALA A 100 9.15 3.71 -4.15
C ALA A 100 9.32 2.58 -5.19
N ASP A 101 9.83 1.41 -4.77
CA ASP A 101 9.96 0.25 -5.65
C ASP A 101 8.59 -0.22 -6.19
N ILE A 102 7.62 -0.45 -5.30
CA ILE A 102 6.27 -0.89 -5.68
C ILE A 102 5.58 0.14 -6.59
N THR A 103 5.76 1.44 -6.31
CA THR A 103 5.20 2.51 -7.15
C THR A 103 5.81 2.49 -8.55
N ASN A 104 7.13 2.31 -8.67
CA ASN A 104 7.80 2.23 -9.97
C ASN A 104 7.35 1.01 -10.78
N ARG A 105 7.24 -0.15 -10.12
CA ARG A 105 6.83 -1.40 -10.75
C ARG A 105 5.38 -1.40 -11.21
N THR A 106 4.51 -0.65 -10.55
CA THR A 106 3.09 -0.52 -10.90
C THR A 106 2.77 0.69 -11.80
N LEU A 107 3.77 1.56 -12.06
CA LEU A 107 3.62 2.81 -12.80
C LEU A 107 2.98 2.62 -14.20
N PHE A 108 3.27 1.49 -14.85
CA PHE A 108 2.79 1.17 -16.19
C PHE A 108 1.27 1.23 -16.32
N PHE A 109 0.53 0.86 -15.28
CA PHE A 109 -0.93 0.87 -15.31
C PHE A 109 -1.47 2.29 -15.39
N SER A 110 -0.90 3.20 -14.60
CA SER A 110 -1.30 4.61 -14.62
C SER A 110 -0.93 5.31 -15.93
N LEU A 111 0.19 4.91 -16.56
CA LEU A 111 0.59 5.41 -17.87
C LEU A 111 -0.37 4.92 -18.94
N TRP A 112 -0.64 3.61 -18.98
CA TRP A 112 -1.61 3.03 -19.91
C TRP A 112 -3.00 3.67 -19.79
N TRP A 113 -3.51 3.84 -18.57
CA TRP A 113 -4.82 4.46 -18.35
C TRP A 113 -4.88 5.90 -18.88
N LYS A 114 -3.79 6.67 -18.74
CA LYS A 114 -3.70 8.05 -19.25
C LYS A 114 -3.56 8.12 -20.77
N ASP A 115 -2.99 7.09 -21.39
CA ASP A 115 -2.80 7.00 -22.84
C ASP A 115 -4.04 6.42 -23.56
N LEU A 116 -5.05 5.95 -22.82
CA LEU A 116 -6.25 5.34 -23.39
C LEU A 116 -7.16 6.40 -24.03
N GLU A 117 -7.61 6.16 -25.26
CA GLU A 117 -8.57 7.03 -25.94
C GLU A 117 -9.92 7.07 -25.21
N GLN A 118 -10.59 8.23 -25.23
CA GLN A 118 -11.83 8.46 -24.49
C GLN A 118 -12.92 7.43 -24.79
N GLU A 119 -13.09 7.02 -26.05
CA GLU A 119 -14.10 6.02 -26.44
C GLU A 119 -13.84 4.66 -25.78
N ALA A 120 -12.57 4.24 -25.69
CA ALA A 120 -12.20 3.01 -25.01
C ALA A 120 -12.34 3.12 -23.48
N ALA A 121 -12.06 4.30 -22.92
CA ALA A 121 -12.25 4.57 -21.50
C ALA A 121 -13.73 4.57 -21.08
N ASP A 122 -14.61 5.21 -21.85
CA ASP A 122 -16.06 5.25 -21.59
C ASP A 122 -16.70 3.86 -21.62
N ARG A 123 -16.10 2.94 -22.37
CA ARG A 123 -16.51 1.55 -22.42
C ARG A 123 -16.12 0.78 -21.14
N LEU A 124 -15.09 1.14 -20.39
CA LEU A 124 -14.59 0.37 -19.24
C LEU A 124 -15.34 0.74 -17.95
#